data_AF-A0A918YJ94-F1
#
_entry.id   AF-A0A918YJ94-F1
#
_cell.length_a   1.000
_cell.length_b   1.000
_cell.length_c   1.000
_cell.angle_alpha   90.00
_cell.angle_beta   90.00
_cell.angle_gamma   90.00
#
_symmetry.space_group_name_H-M   'P 1'
#
loop_
_entity.id
_entity.type
_entity.pdbx_description
1 polymer ?
#
loop_
_entity_poly.entity_id
_entity_poly.type
_entity_poly.pdbx_seq_one_letter_code
_entity_poly.pdbx_strand_id
1 'polypeptide(L)'
;MTTPRQLAPGIARIATTGRNNAFLVDGDDGFTLVDVGWAKAPSVLLDAVAELGRTPSDIRRIVPRWSWTSSPRAACCPGSPAKAMSPSRRPDPGAER
;
A
#
# COMPACT_ATOMS: atom_id res chain seq x y z
N MET A 1 -14.88 8.06 0.22
CA MET A 1 -14.53 7.17 -0.90
C MET A 1 -13.34 7.80 -1.59
N THR A 2 -12.25 7.04 -1.81
CA THR A 2 -11.08 7.57 -2.52
C THR A 2 -11.24 7.22 -4.00
N THR A 3 -11.52 8.24 -4.81
CA THR A 3 -11.61 8.06 -6.26
C THR A 3 -10.22 7.88 -6.88
N PRO A 4 -10.02 6.88 -7.75
CA PRO A 4 -8.80 6.73 -8.52
C PRO A 4 -8.53 7.97 -9.38
N ARG A 5 -7.30 8.47 -9.33
CA ARG A 5 -6.87 9.63 -10.13
C ARG A 5 -5.95 9.15 -11.25
N GLN A 6 -6.33 9.41 -12.50
CA GLN A 6 -5.43 9.18 -13.63
C GLN A 6 -4.18 10.07 -13.51
N LEU A 7 -3.00 9.48 -13.59
CA LEU A 7 -1.73 10.20 -13.58
C LEU A 7 -1.10 10.30 -14.98
N ALA A 8 -1.23 9.23 -15.75
CA ALA A 8 -0.72 9.10 -17.12
C ALA A 8 -1.57 8.04 -17.86
N PRO A 9 -1.45 7.90 -19.20
CA PRO A 9 -2.09 6.80 -19.91
C PRO A 9 -1.74 5.45 -19.28
N GLY A 10 -2.77 4.66 -18.95
CA GLY A 10 -2.61 3.34 -18.32
C GLY A 10 -2.13 3.35 -16.86
N ILE A 11 -2.08 4.50 -16.18
CA ILE A 11 -1.63 4.59 -14.78
C ILE A 11 -2.62 5.41 -13.95
N ALA A 12 -3.25 4.74 -12.99
CA ALA A 12 -4.14 5.37 -12.01
C ALA A 12 -3.54 5.30 -10.59
N ARG A 13 -3.59 6.41 -9.86
CA ARG A 13 -3.23 6.49 -8.44
C ARG A 13 -4.45 6.28 -7.57
N ILE A 14 -4.33 5.39 -6.59
CA ILE A 14 -5.33 5.14 -5.57
C ILE A 14 -4.73 5.55 -4.22
N ALA A 15 -5.28 6.58 -3.57
CA ALA A 15 -4.83 6.99 -2.24
C ALA A 15 -5.40 6.03 -1.18
N THR A 16 -4.56 5.16 -0.62
CA THR A 16 -4.98 4.18 0.38
C THR A 16 -5.06 4.78 1.78
N THR A 17 -4.27 5.82 2.06
CA THR A 17 -4.34 6.67 3.26
C THR A 17 -3.96 8.11 2.90
N GLY A 18 -3.95 9.04 3.85
CA GLY A 18 -3.47 10.41 3.63
C GLY A 18 -1.98 10.55 3.27
N ARG A 19 -1.17 9.50 3.44
CA ARG A 19 0.27 9.52 3.11
C ARG A 19 0.71 8.42 2.15
N ASN A 20 -0.16 7.45 1.87
CA ASN A 20 0.19 6.25 1.12
C ASN A 20 -0.65 6.15 -0.15
N ASN A 21 0.01 5.72 -1.21
CA ASN A 21 -0.63 5.48 -2.50
C ASN A 21 -0.37 4.03 -2.92
N ALA A 22 -1.31 3.52 -3.69
CA ALA A 22 -1.12 2.37 -4.56
C ALA A 22 -1.34 2.83 -6.01
N PHE A 23 -0.84 2.06 -6.96
CA PHE A 23 -0.97 2.35 -8.37
C PHE A 23 -1.57 1.16 -9.10
N LEU A 24 -2.60 1.43 -9.89
CA LEU A 24 -3.14 0.48 -10.84
C LEU A 24 -2.51 0.79 -12.20
N VAL A 25 -1.82 -0.21 -12.75
CA VAL A 25 -1.11 -0.10 -14.03
C VAL A 25 -1.75 -1.05 -15.02
N ASP A 26 -2.15 -0.53 -16.16
CA ASP A 26 -2.71 -1.30 -17.27
C ASP A 26 -1.61 -2.17 -17.89
N GLY A 27 -1.95 -3.41 -18.19
CA GLY A 27 -1.10 -4.34 -18.92
C GLY A 27 -1.92 -5.11 -19.96
N ASP A 28 -1.23 -5.83 -20.83
CA ASP A 28 -1.86 -6.51 -21.98
C ASP A 28 -2.83 -7.62 -21.58
N ASP A 29 -2.63 -8.25 -20.42
CA ASP A 29 -3.44 -9.36 -19.89
C ASP A 29 -4.30 -8.98 -18.67
N GLY A 30 -4.27 -7.70 -18.28
CA GLY A 30 -4.96 -7.16 -17.11
C GLY A 30 -4.07 -6.22 -16.31
N PHE A 31 -4.49 -5.91 -15.09
CA PHE A 31 -3.81 -4.91 -14.27
C PHE A 31 -2.68 -5.47 -13.43
N THR A 32 -1.67 -4.63 -13.22
CA THR A 32 -0.67 -4.80 -12.18
C THR A 32 -0.92 -3.79 -11.08
N LEU A 33 -1.06 -4.28 -9.85
CA LEU A 33 -1.28 -3.45 -8.68
C LEU A 33 0.04 -3.26 -7.92
N VAL A 34 0.49 -2.02 -7.80
CA VAL A 34 1.77 -1.66 -7.16
C VAL A 34 1.52 -1.00 -5.82
N ASP A 35 2.32 -1.42 -4.83
CA ASP A 35 2.42 -0.84 -3.50
C ASP A 35 1.17 -1.02 -2.58
N VAL A 36 0.81 -2.28 -2.35
CA VAL A 36 -0.33 -2.68 -1.50
C VAL A 36 -0.01 -2.81 0.01
N GLY A 37 1.09 -2.24 0.50
CA GLY A 37 1.73 -2.66 1.76
C GLY A 37 1.07 -2.28 3.09
N TRP A 38 -0.24 -1.99 3.15
CA TRP A 38 -0.92 -1.59 4.40
C TRP A 38 -2.17 -2.44 4.67
N ALA A 39 -2.45 -2.74 5.95
CA ALA A 39 -3.54 -3.63 6.35
C ALA A 39 -4.94 -3.18 5.88
N LYS A 40 -5.18 -1.87 5.76
CA LYS A 40 -6.44 -1.30 5.25
C LYS A 40 -6.49 -1.16 3.74
N ALA A 41 -5.38 -1.41 3.04
CA ALA A 41 -5.33 -1.23 1.59
C ALA A 41 -6.33 -2.12 0.84
N PRO A 42 -6.54 -3.42 1.17
CA PRO A 42 -7.38 -4.30 0.37
C PRO A 42 -8.79 -3.77 0.13
N SER A 43 -9.50 -3.31 1.17
CA SER A 43 -10.87 -2.80 1.00
C SER A 43 -10.92 -1.55 0.12
N VAL A 44 -9.99 -0.59 0.33
CA VAL A 44 -9.93 0.64 -0.46
C VAL A 44 -9.61 0.37 -1.92
N LEU A 45 -8.77 -0.63 -2.18
CA LEU A 45 -8.38 -1.03 -3.52
C LEU A 45 -9.52 -1.72 -4.26
N LEU A 46 -10.31 -2.55 -3.57
CA LEU A 46 -11.48 -3.20 -4.15
C LEU A 46 -12.56 -2.18 -4.53
N ASP A 47 -12.83 -1.21 -3.65
CA ASP A 47 -13.77 -0.11 -3.93
C ASP A 47 -13.31 0.72 -5.13
N ALA A 48 -12.02 1.07 -5.18
CA ALA A 48 -11.42 1.81 -6.29
C ALA A 48 -11.51 1.07 -7.63
N VAL A 49 -11.29 -0.25 -7.65
CA VAL A 49 -11.42 -1.07 -8.86
C VAL A 49 -12.88 -1.15 -9.32
N ALA A 50 -13.82 -1.25 -8.37
CA ALA A 50 -15.25 -1.23 -8.68
C ALA A 50 -15.71 0.12 -9.25
N GLU A 51 -15.20 1.25 -8.72
CA GLU A 51 -15.47 2.60 -9.25
C GLU A 51 -14.98 2.77 -10.70
N LEU A 52 -13.93 2.05 -11.10
CA LEU A 52 -13.43 2.04 -12.48
C LEU A 52 -14.23 1.10 -13.41
N GLY A 53 -15.28 0.44 -12.90
CA GLY A 53 -16.06 -0.55 -13.64
C GLY A 53 -15.21 -1.78 -14.00
N ARG A 54 -14.31 -2.18 -13.11
CA ARG A 54 -13.43 -3.36 -13.25
C ARG A 54 -13.71 -4.35 -12.14
N THR A 55 -13.18 -5.55 -12.30
CA THR A 55 -13.29 -6.63 -11.31
C THR A 55 -11.93 -6.91 -10.68
N PRO A 56 -11.89 -7.38 -9.42
CA PRO A 56 -10.62 -7.81 -8.81
C PRO A 56 -9.90 -8.90 -9.61
N SER A 57 -10.65 -9.72 -10.36
CA SER A 57 -10.11 -10.76 -11.25
C SER A 57 -9.30 -10.22 -12.42
N ASP A 58 -9.46 -8.92 -12.76
CA ASP A 58 -8.66 -8.27 -13.79
C ASP A 58 -7.23 -7.98 -13.31
N ILE A 59 -6.97 -8.04 -11.99
CA ILE A 59 -5.63 -7.86 -11.43
C ILE A 59 -4.85 -9.16 -11.55
N ARG A 60 -3.86 -9.18 -12.45
CA ARG A 60 -3.00 -10.35 -12.70
C ARG A 60 -1.80 -10.41 -11.80
N ARG A 61 -1.33 -9.26 -11.32
CA ARG A 61 -0.07 -9.13 -10.60
C ARG A 61 -0.20 -8.15 -9.44
N ILE A 62 0.47 -8.46 -8.35
CA ILE A 62 0.59 -7.58 -7.19
C ILE A 62 2.08 -7.42 -6.88
N VAL A 63 2.55 -6.17 -6.88
CA VAL A 63 3.91 -5.79 -6.50
C VAL A 63 3.83 -5.08 -5.14
N PRO A 64 3.97 -5.79 -4.02
CA PRO A 64 3.89 -5.17 -2.71
C PRO A 64 5.12 -4.30 -2.44
N ARG A 65 4.96 -3.23 -1.65
CA ARG A 65 6.11 -2.55 -1.06
C ARG A 65 6.79 -3.51 -0.09
N TRP A 66 8.09 -3.70 -0.31
CA TRP A 66 8.94 -4.37 0.65
C TRP A 66 9.22 -3.43 1.83
N SER A 67 8.83 -3.84 3.04
CA SER A 67 9.32 -3.25 4.29
C SER A 67 9.55 -4.36 5.32
N TRP A 68 10.33 -4.06 6.37
CA TRP A 68 10.50 -4.99 7.49
C TRP A 68 9.14 -5.44 8.07
N THR A 69 8.17 -4.53 8.18
CA THR A 69 6.83 -4.82 8.70
C THR A 69 5.97 -5.70 7.77
N SER A 70 6.30 -5.80 6.48
CA SER A 70 5.62 -6.70 5.54
C SER A 70 6.29 -8.07 5.43
N SER A 71 7.39 -8.31 6.15
CA SER A 71 8.08 -9.59 6.16
C SER A 71 7.25 -10.65 6.91
N PRO A 72 7.18 -11.90 6.42
CA PRO A 72 6.62 -13.02 7.18
C PRO A 72 7.26 -13.18 8.57
N ARG A 73 8.55 -12.82 8.71
CA ARG A 73 9.24 -12.85 10.01
C ARG A 73 8.67 -11.87 11.03
N ALA A 74 8.19 -10.71 10.58
CA ALA A 74 7.58 -9.73 11.48
C ALA A 74 6.21 -10.19 12.01
N ALA A 75 5.49 -11.03 11.26
CA ALA A 75 4.23 -11.64 11.70
C ALA A 75 4.44 -12.76 12.73
N CYS A 76 5.57 -13.48 12.68
CA CYS A 76 5.87 -14.59 13.58
C CYS A 76 6.35 -14.17 14.99
N CYS A 77 6.71 -12.90 15.22
CA CYS A 77 7.26 -12.46 16.51
C CYS A 77 6.22 -11.71 17.37
N PRO A 78 5.67 -12.33 18.42
CA PRO A 78 4.85 -11.61 19.41
C PRO A 78 5.73 -10.59 20.15
N GLY A 79 5.48 -9.29 19.93
CA GLY A 79 6.30 -8.18 20.43
C GLY A 79 6.79 -7.20 19.35
N SER A 80 6.41 -7.40 18.09
CA SER A 80 6.83 -6.54 16.97
C SER A 80 6.42 -5.06 17.15
N PRO A 81 7.33 -4.08 16.90
CA PRO A 81 7.09 -2.65 17.10
C PRO A 81 5.99 -2.07 16.20
N ALA A 82 5.43 -2.84 15.26
CA ALA A 82 4.26 -2.46 14.48
C ALA A 82 3.02 -2.15 15.34
N LYS A 83 2.95 -2.63 16.58
CA LYS A 83 1.91 -2.26 17.55
C LYS A 83 2.31 -1.12 18.49
N ALA A 84 3.59 -0.72 18.50
CA ALA A 84 4.18 0.18 19.47
C ALA A 84 5.01 1.29 18.79
N MET A 85 4.36 2.18 18.05
CA MET A 85 4.98 3.47 17.73
C MET A 85 3.92 4.56 17.58
N SER A 86 3.51 5.15 18.70
CA SER A 86 3.00 6.53 18.70
C SER A 86 4.12 7.46 18.19
N PRO A 87 3.81 8.50 17.38
CA PRO A 87 4.81 9.25 16.63
C PRO A 87 5.67 10.24 17.45
N SER A 88 5.89 10.02 18.75
CA SER A 88 6.46 11.05 19.64
C SER A 88 7.91 10.86 20.10
N ARG A 89 8.70 9.93 19.54
CA ARG A 89 10.15 9.87 19.87
C ARG A 89 11.00 9.62 18.63
N ARG A 90 11.54 10.69 18.06
CA ARG A 90 12.86 10.61 17.38
C ARG A 90 13.92 10.84 18.46
N PRO A 91 14.98 10.02 18.57
CA PRO A 91 16.12 10.37 19.40
C PRO A 91 16.88 11.54 18.76
N ASP A 92 17.29 12.49 19.59
CA ASP A 92 18.15 13.63 19.26
C ASP A 92 19.58 13.12 18.99
N PRO A 93 20.24 13.42 17.85
CA PRO A 93 21.50 12.78 17.47
C PRO A 93 22.74 13.36 18.20
N GLY A 94 22.61 13.78 19.45
CA GLY A 94 23.60 14.64 20.12
C GLY A 94 24.08 14.22 21.51
N ALA A 95 23.97 12.94 21.90
CA ALA A 95 24.35 12.52 23.26
C ALA A 95 25.23 11.26 23.29
N GLU A 96 26.43 11.34 22.71
CA GLU A 96 27.57 10.55 23.18
C GLU A 96 28.78 11.50 23.33
N ARG A 97 29.19 11.71 24.59
CA ARG A 97 30.52 12.15 25.01
C ARG A 97 30.96 11.22 26.12
#